data_AF-A0A969SID5-F1
#
_entry.id   AF-A0A969SID5-F1
#
_cell.length_a   1.000
_cell.length_b   1.000
_cell.length_c   1.000
_cell.angle_alpha   90.00
_cell.angle_beta   90.00
_cell.angle_gamma   90.00
#
_symmetry.space_group_name_H-M   'P 1'
#
loop_
_entity.id
_entity.type
_entity.pdbx_description
1 polymer ?
#
loop_
_entity_poly.entity_id
_entity_poly.type
_entity_poly.pdbx_seq_one_letter_code
_entity_poly.pdbx_strand_id
1 'polypeptide(L)'
;MPDRVRESRRKLPTSAALGLYGFYTYQQGNMKQTGVQPFGCVVGNYYYFYSDGSIATNTTGVAPLPVNSGARLRDQTRVTGTNWHSLCGEASPTSPLFNTARAWNMESDDYNHTFGVGGRYDFGWARVELDYTYTTGVTEIGYDYNPNALGITNPDTLALIGSGMPDLNTTQQFADLNVIVPINKSVAVRALYRYETGSIDDWHYDGVSENPMPTANTLYLDFGAGGLQHQRRRSVRTGHLLSAL
;
A
#
# COMPACT_ATOMS: atom_id res chain seq x y z
N MET A 1 10.12 -23.25 70.56
CA MET A 1 9.47 -22.56 69.43
C MET A 1 10.32 -21.34 69.09
N PRO A 2 11.00 -21.27 67.93
CA PRO A 2 11.63 -20.04 67.50
C PRO A 2 10.71 -19.26 66.54
N ASP A 3 10.83 -17.94 66.65
CA ASP A 3 9.97 -16.92 66.09
C ASP A 3 9.88 -16.93 64.56
N ARG A 4 8.66 -16.71 64.05
CA ARG A 4 8.39 -16.43 62.64
C ARG A 4 8.96 -15.06 62.28
N VAL A 5 10.05 -15.04 61.52
CA VAL A 5 10.50 -13.85 60.79
C VAL A 5 9.41 -13.46 59.79
N ARG A 6 8.67 -12.39 60.09
CA ARG A 6 7.80 -11.72 59.11
C ARG A 6 8.69 -11.03 58.09
N GLU A 7 8.88 -11.67 56.96
CA GLU A 7 9.53 -11.10 55.79
C GLU A 7 8.72 -9.90 55.30
N SER A 8 9.27 -8.70 55.48
CA SER A 8 8.62 -7.47 55.06
C SER A 8 8.63 -7.41 53.53
N ARG A 9 7.48 -7.60 52.89
CA ARG A 9 7.28 -7.17 51.49
C ARG A 9 7.44 -5.66 51.44
N ARG A 10 8.65 -5.18 51.12
CA ARG A 10 8.96 -3.76 51.07
C ARG A 10 8.84 -3.26 49.62
N LYS A 11 8.12 -2.15 49.48
CA LYS A 11 7.74 -1.47 48.24
C LYS A 11 8.91 -1.22 47.30
N LEU A 12 8.67 -1.39 46.00
CA LEU A 12 9.49 -0.82 44.91
C LEU A 12 9.85 0.65 45.21
N PRO A 13 11.05 1.12 44.82
CA PRO A 13 11.46 2.51 45.01
C PRO A 13 10.44 3.45 44.37
N THR A 14 10.04 4.48 45.10
CA THR A 14 9.00 5.46 44.72
C THR A 14 9.44 6.32 43.55
N SER A 15 9.39 5.78 42.34
CA SER A 15 9.00 6.52 41.14
C SER A 15 7.54 6.98 41.33
N ALA A 16 7.14 8.10 40.71
CA ALA A 16 5.75 8.57 40.74
C ALA A 16 4.79 7.38 40.55
N ALA A 17 3.93 7.15 41.56
CA ALA A 17 3.11 5.93 41.66
C ALA A 17 2.21 5.72 40.44
N LEU A 18 1.85 6.82 39.77
CA LEU A 18 1.16 6.86 38.50
C LEU A 18 1.96 7.75 37.53
N GLY A 19 2.14 7.27 36.30
CA GLY A 19 2.53 8.10 35.16
C GLY A 19 1.49 7.95 34.06
N LEU A 20 1.08 9.06 33.46
CA LEU A 20 0.17 9.09 32.32
C LEU A 20 0.83 9.90 31.22
N TYR A 21 0.58 9.51 29.98
CA TYR A 21 1.00 10.27 28.82
C TYR A 21 0.00 10.10 27.68
N GLY A 22 0.09 11.02 26.71
CA GLY A 22 -0.62 10.91 25.46
C GLY A 22 0.14 11.67 24.38
N PHE A 23 -0.12 11.29 23.14
CA PHE A 23 0.47 11.94 21.98
C PHE A 23 -0.51 11.93 20.81
N TYR A 24 -0.25 12.84 19.88
CA TYR A 24 -0.89 12.90 18.59
C TYR A 24 0.17 13.20 17.55
N THR A 25 0.15 12.48 16.44
CA THR A 25 1.01 12.75 15.29
C THR A 25 0.16 12.84 14.03
N TYR A 26 0.54 13.78 13.17
CA TYR A 26 0.02 13.92 11.82
C TYR A 26 1.18 13.77 10.85
N GLN A 27 0.99 12.95 9.83
CA GLN A 27 1.93 12.79 8.74
C GLN A 27 1.19 12.97 7.42
N GLN A 28 1.82 13.74 6.52
CA GLN A 28 1.37 13.92 5.16
C GLN A 28 2.48 13.54 4.18
N GLY A 29 2.12 12.83 3.12
CA GLY A 29 2.98 12.52 1.99
C GLY A 29 2.30 12.89 0.69
N ASN A 30 3.10 13.26 -0.31
CA ASN A 30 2.65 13.40 -1.69
C ASN A 30 3.63 12.65 -2.60
N MET A 31 3.10 11.94 -3.57
CA MET A 31 3.86 11.31 -4.63
C MET A 31 3.28 11.71 -5.98
N LYS A 32 4.14 12.15 -6.90
CA LYS A 32 3.78 12.36 -8.29
C LYS A 32 4.62 11.46 -9.17
N GLN A 33 3.95 10.68 -9.99
CA GLN A 33 4.57 9.82 -10.98
C GLN A 33 4.03 10.17 -12.35
N THR A 34 4.93 10.34 -13.32
CA THR A 34 4.56 10.45 -14.72
C THR A 34 5.20 9.30 -15.47
N GLY A 35 4.41 8.63 -16.29
CA GLY A 35 4.86 7.53 -17.13
C GLY A 35 4.42 7.74 -18.56
N VAL A 36 5.30 7.39 -19.50
CA VAL A 36 4.89 7.07 -20.86
C VAL A 36 4.90 5.56 -20.93
N GLN A 37 3.83 4.91 -21.42
CA GLN A 37 3.88 3.45 -21.66
C GLN A 37 5.03 3.16 -22.63
N PRO A 38 6.15 2.58 -22.17
CA PRO A 38 7.24 2.26 -23.06
C PRO A 38 6.93 0.90 -23.65
N PHE A 39 6.63 0.84 -24.95
CA PHE A 39 6.97 -0.39 -25.66
C PHE A 39 8.49 -0.43 -25.72
N GLY A 40 9.10 -1.49 -25.17
CA GLY A 40 10.56 -1.61 -25.18
C GLY A 40 11.10 -1.40 -26.58
N CYS A 41 12.28 -0.80 -26.76
CA CYS A 41 12.87 -0.53 -28.07
C CYS A 41 14.05 -1.48 -28.35
N VAL A 42 13.80 -2.52 -29.14
CA VAL A 42 14.74 -3.60 -29.40
C VAL A 42 15.20 -3.57 -30.85
N VAL A 43 16.51 -3.44 -31.06
CA VAL A 43 17.13 -3.53 -32.39
C VAL A 43 16.82 -4.90 -33.00
N GLY A 44 16.34 -4.89 -34.24
CA GLY A 44 15.93 -6.08 -34.99
C GLY A 44 14.42 -6.28 -35.06
N ASN A 45 13.65 -5.67 -34.14
CA ASN A 45 12.20 -5.77 -34.11
C ASN A 45 11.51 -4.80 -35.08
N TYR A 46 10.34 -5.22 -35.55
CA TYR A 46 9.35 -4.38 -36.21
C TYR A 46 8.34 -3.90 -35.18
N TYR A 47 8.01 -2.62 -35.27
CA TYR A 47 6.94 -1.98 -34.51
C TYR A 47 5.84 -1.56 -35.46
N TYR A 48 4.62 -1.86 -35.06
CA TYR A 48 3.39 -1.64 -35.82
C TYR A 48 2.51 -0.69 -35.04
N PHE A 49 2.16 0.43 -35.66
CA PHE A 49 1.36 1.50 -35.05
C PHE A 49 -0.06 1.42 -35.58
N TYR A 50 -1.03 1.22 -34.70
CA TYR A 50 -2.43 1.12 -35.09
C TYR A 50 -3.19 2.43 -34.89
N SER A 51 -4.35 2.54 -35.54
CA SER A 51 -5.20 3.72 -35.53
C SER A 51 -5.81 4.06 -34.16
N ASP A 52 -5.90 3.07 -33.27
CA ASP A 52 -6.34 3.23 -31.89
C ASP A 52 -5.19 3.58 -30.94
N GLY A 53 -3.98 3.71 -31.48
CA GLY A 53 -2.78 4.02 -30.72
C GLY A 53 -2.10 2.81 -30.08
N SER A 54 -2.67 1.61 -30.18
CA SER A 54 -1.94 0.41 -29.77
C SER A 54 -0.67 0.23 -30.62
N ILE A 55 0.35 -0.34 -29.99
CA ILE A 55 1.62 -0.68 -30.64
C ILE A 55 1.80 -2.19 -30.47
N ALA A 56 2.18 -2.88 -31.55
CA ALA A 56 2.59 -4.27 -31.49
C ALA A 56 4.02 -4.42 -31.99
N THR A 57 4.71 -5.47 -31.55
CA THR A 57 6.10 -5.74 -31.97
C THR A 57 6.32 -7.22 -32.27
N ASN A 58 7.15 -7.52 -33.27
CA ASN A 58 7.69 -8.86 -33.51
C ASN A 58 9.01 -8.80 -34.31
N THR A 59 9.59 -9.95 -34.58
CA THR A 59 10.83 -10.10 -35.37
C THR A 59 10.58 -10.54 -36.82
N THR A 60 9.34 -10.86 -37.19
CA THR A 60 9.01 -11.56 -38.46
C THR A 60 8.67 -10.62 -39.60
N GLY A 61 8.41 -9.33 -39.34
CA GLY A 61 8.06 -8.37 -40.37
C GLY A 61 6.61 -8.45 -40.85
N VAL A 62 5.80 -9.33 -40.26
CA VAL A 62 4.36 -9.45 -40.54
C VAL A 62 3.56 -8.78 -39.43
N ALA A 63 2.73 -7.79 -39.76
CA ALA A 63 1.90 -7.09 -38.76
C ALA A 63 0.97 -8.09 -38.02
N PRO A 64 0.99 -8.13 -36.68
CA PRO A 64 0.00 -8.89 -35.91
C PRO A 64 -1.43 -8.40 -36.18
N LEU A 65 -2.43 -9.17 -35.77
CA LEU A 65 -3.78 -8.60 -35.70
C LEU A 65 -3.82 -7.55 -34.57
N PRO A 66 -4.54 -6.43 -34.75
CA PRO A 66 -4.73 -5.46 -33.69
C PRO A 66 -5.48 -6.09 -32.52
N VAL A 67 -5.15 -5.64 -31.30
CA VAL A 67 -5.82 -6.09 -30.07
C VAL A 67 -7.32 -5.74 -30.11
N ASN A 68 -7.67 -4.60 -30.70
CA ASN A 68 -9.05 -4.16 -30.90
C ASN A 68 -9.51 -4.44 -32.34
N SER A 69 -10.66 -5.12 -32.48
CA SER A 69 -11.18 -5.63 -33.76
C SER A 69 -11.51 -4.57 -34.83
N GLY A 70 -11.43 -3.28 -34.50
CA GLY A 70 -11.63 -2.16 -35.41
C GLY A 70 -10.38 -1.36 -35.78
N ALA A 71 -9.24 -1.63 -35.15
CA ALA A 71 -8.04 -0.83 -35.38
C ALA A 71 -7.37 -1.21 -36.72
N ARG A 72 -6.75 -0.22 -37.37
CA ARG A 72 -6.07 -0.40 -38.67
C ARG A 72 -4.61 -0.06 -38.52
N LEU A 73 -3.74 -0.83 -39.17
CA LEU A 73 -2.32 -0.50 -39.25
C LEU A 73 -2.17 0.89 -39.92
N ARG A 74 -1.49 1.80 -39.24
CA ARG A 74 -1.21 3.16 -39.71
C ARG A 74 0.21 3.28 -40.23
N ASP A 75 1.16 2.71 -39.50
CA ASP A 75 2.57 2.79 -39.84
C ASP A 75 3.32 1.56 -39.33
N GLN A 76 4.47 1.28 -39.92
CA GLN A 76 5.38 0.25 -39.45
C GLN A 76 6.83 0.70 -39.60
N THR A 77 7.65 0.37 -38.62
CA THR A 77 9.09 0.64 -38.69
C THR A 77 9.89 -0.51 -38.13
N ARG A 78 11.09 -0.75 -38.70
CA ARG A 78 12.04 -1.69 -38.14
C ARG A 78 13.11 -0.92 -37.38
N VAL A 79 13.33 -1.27 -36.12
CA VAL A 79 14.43 -0.71 -35.35
C VAL A 79 15.73 -1.40 -35.76
N THR A 80 16.72 -0.60 -36.12
CA THR A 80 18.07 -0.99 -36.53
C THR A 80 19.07 -0.18 -35.70
N GLY A 81 20.34 -0.58 -35.68
CA GLY A 81 21.38 0.23 -35.02
C GLY A 81 21.45 1.67 -35.56
N THR A 82 21.19 1.86 -36.86
CA THR A 82 21.28 3.15 -37.54
C THR A 82 20.15 4.12 -37.20
N ASN A 83 18.92 3.62 -36.98
CA ASN A 83 17.74 4.46 -36.72
C ASN A 83 17.25 4.37 -35.26
N TRP A 84 17.98 3.68 -34.38
CA TRP A 84 17.60 3.51 -32.97
C TRP A 84 17.42 4.86 -32.28
N HIS A 85 18.39 5.78 -32.40
CA HIS A 85 18.30 7.08 -31.74
C HIS A 85 17.12 7.92 -32.26
N SER A 86 16.82 7.89 -33.55
CA SER A 86 15.69 8.64 -34.12
C SER A 86 14.33 8.09 -33.71
N LEU A 87 14.23 6.78 -33.49
CA LEU A 87 12.96 6.13 -33.14
C LEU A 87 12.75 6.03 -31.62
N CYS A 88 13.84 5.97 -30.86
CA CYS A 88 13.84 5.57 -29.45
C CYS A 88 14.66 6.47 -28.53
N GLY A 89 15.48 7.37 -29.09
CA GLY A 89 16.39 8.21 -28.31
C GLY A 89 15.71 9.41 -27.65
N GLU A 90 14.58 9.88 -28.19
CA GLU A 90 13.87 11.05 -27.68
C GLU A 90 12.36 10.78 -27.50
N ALA A 91 11.88 11.08 -26.31
CA ALA A 91 10.45 11.13 -26.00
C ALA A 91 9.86 12.46 -26.50
N SER A 92 8.78 12.41 -27.26
CA SER A 92 8.11 13.61 -27.79
C SER A 92 6.63 13.33 -28.12
N PRO A 93 5.78 14.36 -28.30
CA PRO A 93 4.36 14.17 -28.63
C PRO A 93 4.11 13.46 -29.96
N THR A 94 5.12 13.45 -30.83
CA THR A 94 5.07 12.82 -32.16
C THR A 94 5.97 11.58 -32.24
N SER A 95 6.73 11.27 -31.19
CA SER A 95 7.58 10.09 -31.15
C SER A 95 6.70 8.84 -31.22
N PRO A 96 6.96 7.92 -32.15
CA PRO A 96 6.08 6.77 -32.33
C PRO A 96 6.18 5.77 -31.18
N LEU A 97 7.36 5.62 -30.55
CA LEU A 97 7.60 4.66 -29.46
C LEU A 97 7.56 5.27 -28.06
N PHE A 98 7.93 6.55 -27.93
CA PHE A 98 7.92 7.28 -26.66
C PHE A 98 7.03 8.52 -26.76
N ASN A 99 5.75 8.28 -27.09
CA ASN A 99 4.79 9.35 -27.32
C ASN A 99 4.37 10.02 -26.00
N THR A 100 4.93 11.20 -25.72
CA THR A 100 4.57 11.95 -24.49
C THR A 100 3.16 12.51 -24.52
N ALA A 101 2.48 12.60 -25.67
CA ALA A 101 1.06 12.95 -25.74
C ALA A 101 0.15 11.86 -25.13
N ARG A 102 0.69 10.66 -24.87
CA ARG A 102 0.04 9.54 -24.18
C ARG A 102 0.62 9.28 -22.80
N ALA A 103 1.34 10.25 -22.25
CA ALA A 103 1.78 10.14 -20.87
C ALA A 103 0.55 10.03 -19.95
N TRP A 104 0.70 9.22 -18.92
CA TRP A 104 -0.19 9.21 -17.77
C TRP A 104 0.54 9.83 -16.59
N ASN A 105 -0.22 10.45 -15.71
CA ASN A 105 0.22 10.97 -14.44
C ASN A 105 -0.57 10.24 -13.35
N MET A 106 0.10 9.96 -12.25
CA MET A 106 -0.53 9.60 -11.00
C MET A 106 -0.07 10.59 -9.93
N GLU A 107 -1.03 11.10 -9.18
CA GLU A 107 -0.80 11.84 -7.96
C GLU A 107 -1.39 11.02 -6.81
N SER A 108 -0.66 10.95 -5.71
CA SER A 108 -1.13 10.31 -4.49
C SER A 108 -0.83 11.21 -3.31
N ASP A 109 -1.85 11.50 -2.52
CA ASP A 109 -1.75 12.22 -1.27
C ASP A 109 -2.10 11.30 -0.11
N ASP A 110 -1.17 11.14 0.83
CA ASP A 110 -1.31 10.28 2.00
C ASP A 110 -1.46 11.13 3.26
N TYR A 111 -2.49 10.87 4.04
CA TYR A 111 -2.76 11.52 5.31
C TYR A 111 -2.85 10.47 6.41
N ASN A 112 -2.05 10.61 7.48
CA ASN A 112 -2.09 9.70 8.61
C ASN A 112 -2.22 10.46 9.93
N HIS A 113 -3.17 10.04 10.75
CA HIS A 113 -3.40 10.54 12.09
C HIS A 113 -3.18 9.39 13.07
N THR A 114 -2.26 9.57 14.02
CA THR A 114 -2.06 8.62 15.11
C THR A 114 -2.31 9.31 16.43
N PHE A 115 -3.16 8.70 17.24
CA PHE A 115 -3.42 9.07 18.62
C PHE A 115 -2.96 7.94 19.53
N GLY A 116 -2.25 8.28 20.61
CA GLY A 116 -1.85 7.31 21.61
C GLY A 116 -2.02 7.84 23.02
N VAL A 117 -2.42 6.94 23.92
CA VAL A 117 -2.48 7.20 25.36
C VAL A 117 -1.88 6.01 26.10
N GLY A 118 -1.17 6.32 27.18
CA GLY A 118 -0.48 5.32 27.96
C GLY A 118 -0.46 5.66 29.43
N GLY A 119 -0.42 4.62 30.24
CA GLY A 119 -0.41 4.75 31.68
C GLY A 119 0.46 3.66 32.32
N ARG A 120 1.20 4.06 33.34
CA ARG A 120 1.96 3.15 34.20
C ARG A 120 1.59 3.35 35.64
N TYR A 121 1.42 2.26 36.38
CA TYR A 121 1.21 2.30 37.81
C TYR A 121 2.13 1.31 38.52
N ASP A 122 2.75 1.77 39.62
CA ASP A 122 3.61 0.96 40.46
C ASP A 122 2.89 0.63 41.77
N PHE A 123 2.41 -0.62 41.88
CA PHE A 123 1.70 -1.14 43.06
C PHE A 123 2.65 -1.52 44.20
N GLY A 124 3.97 -1.39 44.02
CA GLY A 124 4.98 -1.82 44.98
C GLY A 124 5.30 -3.32 44.94
N TRP A 125 4.36 -4.17 44.53
CA TRP A 125 4.56 -5.61 44.29
C TRP A 125 4.50 -5.98 42.80
N ALA A 126 4.00 -5.07 41.96
CA ALA A 126 3.95 -5.19 40.52
C ALA A 126 3.97 -3.81 39.88
N ARG A 127 4.49 -3.73 38.66
CA ARG A 127 4.31 -2.59 37.76
C ARG A 127 3.42 -3.01 36.61
N VAL A 128 2.41 -2.20 36.34
CA VAL A 128 1.50 -2.40 35.21
C VAL A 128 1.61 -1.20 34.29
N GLU A 129 1.73 -1.48 33.01
CA GLU A 129 1.75 -0.51 31.92
C GLU A 129 0.67 -0.91 30.91
N LEU A 130 -0.15 0.05 30.51
CA LEU A 130 -1.19 -0.12 29.51
C LEU A 130 -1.07 1.02 28.51
N ASP A 131 -0.92 0.67 27.24
CA ASP A 131 -0.79 1.61 26.14
C ASP A 131 -1.85 1.30 25.08
N TYR A 132 -2.49 2.33 24.55
CA TYR A 132 -3.44 2.24 23.45
C TYR A 132 -3.04 3.21 22.36
N THR A 133 -2.97 2.73 21.12
CA THR A 133 -2.69 3.54 19.93
C THR A 133 -3.77 3.29 18.89
N TYR A 134 -4.28 4.37 18.31
CA TYR A 134 -5.23 4.38 17.21
C TYR A 134 -4.62 5.17 16.05
N THR A 135 -4.50 4.54 14.88
CA THR A 135 -4.05 5.18 13.64
C THR A 135 -5.16 5.10 12.61
N THR A 136 -5.41 6.19 11.90
CA THR A 136 -6.26 6.23 10.72
C THR A 136 -5.49 6.88 9.58
N GLY A 137 -5.67 6.36 8.38
CA GLY A 137 -5.03 6.87 7.18
C GLY A 137 -6.00 6.99 6.01
N VAL A 138 -5.77 7.99 5.16
CA VAL A 138 -6.45 8.17 3.89
C VAL A 138 -5.38 8.34 2.82
N THR A 139 -5.51 7.62 1.70
CA THR A 139 -4.72 7.84 0.50
C THR A 139 -5.66 8.23 -0.64
N GLU A 140 -5.55 9.47 -1.07
CA GLU A 140 -6.24 9.99 -2.25
C GLU A 140 -5.37 9.69 -3.47
N ILE A 141 -5.94 9.14 -4.54
CA ILE A 141 -5.20 8.79 -5.77
C ILE A 141 -5.90 9.41 -6.98
N GLY A 142 -5.16 10.19 -7.75
CA GLY A 142 -5.60 10.73 -9.03
C GLY A 142 -4.83 10.12 -10.20
N TYR A 143 -5.52 9.74 -11.27
CA TYR A 143 -4.91 9.27 -12.52
C TYR A 143 -5.31 10.18 -13.68
N ASP A 144 -4.34 10.86 -14.30
CA ASP A 144 -4.59 11.71 -15.46
C ASP A 144 -3.90 11.12 -16.71
N TYR A 145 -4.54 11.26 -17.86
CA TYR A 145 -4.00 10.87 -19.15
C TYR A 145 -4.75 11.60 -20.26
N ASN A 146 -4.18 11.68 -21.45
CA ASN A 146 -4.87 12.27 -22.60
C ASN A 146 -5.80 11.23 -23.26
N PRO A 147 -7.12 11.27 -23.02
CA PRO A 147 -8.03 10.26 -23.57
C PRO A 147 -8.12 10.31 -25.09
N ASN A 148 -7.99 11.49 -25.69
CA ASN A 148 -8.03 11.66 -27.15
C ASN A 148 -6.84 10.97 -27.82
N ALA A 149 -5.64 11.10 -27.24
CA ALA A 149 -4.44 10.44 -27.75
C ALA A 149 -4.48 8.91 -27.58
N LEU A 150 -5.27 8.41 -26.62
CA LEU A 150 -5.52 6.99 -26.35
C LEU A 150 -6.78 6.44 -27.04
N GLY A 151 -7.52 7.28 -27.78
CA GLY A 151 -8.75 6.87 -28.44
C GLY A 151 -9.90 6.47 -27.49
N ILE A 152 -9.83 6.89 -26.23
CA ILE A 152 -10.86 6.60 -25.22
C ILE A 152 -12.04 7.55 -25.43
N THR A 153 -13.19 6.98 -25.76
CA THR A 153 -14.44 7.72 -25.99
C THR A 153 -15.57 7.31 -25.06
N ASN A 154 -15.39 6.24 -24.28
CA ASN A 154 -16.39 5.76 -23.33
C ASN A 154 -16.54 6.76 -22.16
N PRO A 155 -17.74 7.29 -21.91
CA PRO A 155 -17.97 8.33 -20.90
C PRO A 155 -17.67 7.86 -19.46
N ASP A 156 -17.92 6.59 -19.14
CA ASP A 156 -17.63 6.02 -17.83
C ASP A 156 -16.12 5.97 -17.59
N THR A 157 -15.34 5.59 -18.61
CA THR A 157 -13.86 5.59 -18.53
C THR A 157 -13.30 7.01 -18.45
N LEU A 158 -13.94 7.98 -19.10
CA LEU A 158 -13.55 9.38 -19.01
C LEU A 158 -13.82 9.97 -17.61
N ALA A 159 -14.87 9.50 -16.93
CA ALA A 159 -15.21 9.94 -15.57
C ALA A 159 -14.20 9.48 -14.52
N LEU A 160 -13.35 8.50 -14.82
CA LEU A 160 -12.30 8.00 -13.91
C LEU A 160 -11.01 8.85 -13.96
N ILE A 161 -10.89 9.80 -14.88
CA ILE A 161 -9.73 10.68 -15.01
C ILE A 161 -9.68 11.68 -13.84
N GLY A 162 -8.47 11.95 -13.33
CA GLY A 162 -8.25 12.75 -12.14
C GLY A 162 -8.63 11.96 -10.89
N SER A 163 -9.38 12.60 -9.98
CA SER A 163 -9.87 12.01 -8.72
C SER A 163 -11.16 11.20 -8.91
N GLY A 164 -11.31 10.51 -10.04
CA GLY A 164 -12.52 9.73 -10.34
C GLY A 164 -12.59 8.40 -9.61
N MET A 165 -11.47 7.95 -9.04
CA MET A 165 -11.39 6.74 -8.22
C MET A 165 -11.66 7.04 -6.74
N PRO A 166 -12.25 6.11 -5.97
CA PRO A 166 -12.40 6.26 -4.52
C PRO A 166 -11.06 6.35 -3.77
N ASP A 167 -11.08 6.88 -2.55
CA ASP A 167 -9.90 6.92 -1.69
C ASP A 167 -9.66 5.58 -0.98
N LEU A 168 -8.40 5.30 -0.67
CA LEU A 168 -8.02 4.19 0.21
C LEU A 168 -8.12 4.64 1.66
N ASN A 169 -8.75 3.84 2.50
CA ASN A 169 -8.88 4.14 3.93
C ASN A 169 -8.24 3.03 4.77
N THR A 170 -7.46 3.41 5.77
CA THR A 170 -6.86 2.46 6.72
C THR A 170 -7.21 2.84 8.15
N THR A 171 -7.37 1.83 9.00
CA THR A 171 -7.49 2.01 10.45
C THR A 171 -6.72 0.91 11.13
N GLN A 172 -5.95 1.25 12.16
CA GLN A 172 -5.21 0.28 12.96
C GLN A 172 -5.26 0.68 14.44
N GLN A 173 -5.41 -0.32 15.30
CA GLN A 173 -5.50 -0.15 16.73
C GLN A 173 -4.62 -1.18 17.42
N PHE A 174 -3.89 -0.74 18.44
CA PHE A 174 -3.08 -1.60 19.28
C PHE A 174 -3.36 -1.29 20.74
N ALA A 175 -3.55 -2.33 21.55
CA ALA A 175 -3.56 -2.25 23.00
C ALA A 175 -2.46 -3.16 23.55
N ASP A 176 -1.51 -2.58 24.26
CA ASP A 176 -0.38 -3.26 24.89
C ASP A 176 -0.55 -3.27 26.41
N LEU A 177 -0.56 -4.47 26.99
CA LEU A 177 -0.50 -4.68 28.43
C LEU A 177 0.86 -5.27 28.79
N ASN A 178 1.57 -4.60 29.70
CA ASN A 178 2.85 -5.05 30.22
C ASN A 178 2.78 -5.11 31.76
N VAL A 179 3.03 -6.28 32.33
CA VAL A 179 3.04 -6.51 33.77
C VAL A 179 4.39 -7.05 34.20
N ILE A 180 5.04 -6.36 35.14
CA ILE A 180 6.32 -6.76 35.72
C ILE A 180 6.12 -7.06 37.21
N VAL A 181 6.49 -8.26 37.63
CA VAL A 181 6.42 -8.70 39.03
C VAL A 181 7.84 -9.05 39.51
N PRO A 182 8.46 -8.26 40.40
CA PRO A 182 9.73 -8.64 41.00
C PRO A 182 9.53 -9.87 41.90
N ILE A 183 10.31 -10.93 41.66
CA ILE A 183 10.38 -12.10 42.55
C ILE A 183 11.33 -11.79 43.70
N ASN A 184 12.49 -11.20 43.39
CA ASN A 184 13.48 -10.75 44.36
C ASN A 184 14.28 -9.55 43.81
N LYS A 185 15.38 -9.16 44.48
CA LYS A 185 16.19 -7.99 44.09
C LYS A 185 16.90 -8.12 42.73
N SER A 186 17.02 -9.34 42.22
CA SER A 186 17.80 -9.67 41.02
C SER A 186 16.96 -10.40 39.95
N VAL A 187 15.67 -10.66 40.21
CA VAL A 187 14.81 -11.45 39.32
C VAL A 187 13.42 -10.83 39.27
N ALA A 188 12.92 -10.61 38.06
CA ALA A 188 11.53 -10.24 37.80
C ALA A 188 10.93 -11.09 36.68
N VAL A 189 9.62 -11.29 36.74
CA VAL A 189 8.85 -11.88 35.64
C VAL A 189 8.13 -10.76 34.91
N ARG A 190 8.20 -10.79 33.58
CA ARG A 190 7.48 -9.86 32.70
C ARG A 190 6.49 -10.63 31.82
N ALA A 191 5.24 -10.23 31.89
CA ALA A 191 4.18 -10.69 31.00
C ALA A 191 3.80 -9.57 30.03
N LEU A 192 3.77 -9.88 28.74
CA LEU A 192 3.40 -8.98 27.66
C LEU A 192 2.21 -9.54 26.89
N TYR A 193 1.23 -8.68 26.63
CA TYR A 193 0.08 -8.99 25.80
C TYR A 193 -0.20 -7.83 24.86
N ARG A 194 -0.35 -8.14 23.56
CA ARG A 194 -0.81 -7.19 22.55
C ARG A 194 -2.11 -7.68 21.92
N TYR A 195 -3.10 -6.80 21.91
CA TYR A 195 -4.28 -6.91 21.08
C TYR A 195 -4.16 -5.92 19.92
N GLU A 196 -4.21 -6.43 18.69
CA GLU A 196 -4.15 -5.62 17.48
C GLU A 196 -5.36 -5.88 16.61
N THR A 197 -5.95 -4.82 16.07
CA THR A 197 -6.96 -4.93 15.02
C THR A 197 -6.79 -3.81 14.00
N GLY A 198 -7.12 -4.08 12.75
CA GLY A 198 -7.13 -3.04 11.72
C GLY A 198 -8.03 -3.40 10.55
N SER A 199 -8.33 -2.40 9.73
CA SER A 199 -9.06 -2.53 8.47
C SER A 199 -8.41 -1.70 7.38
N ILE A 200 -8.51 -2.19 6.15
CA ILE A 200 -8.15 -1.48 4.93
C ILE A 200 -9.37 -1.56 4.02
N ASP A 201 -9.83 -0.41 3.55
CA ASP A 201 -10.85 -0.27 2.51
C ASP A 201 -10.11 0.19 1.24
N ASP A 202 -10.01 -0.71 0.26
CA ASP A 202 -9.23 -0.52 -0.97
C ASP A 202 -10.08 -0.87 -2.19
N TRP A 203 -10.37 0.16 -3.00
CA TRP A 203 -11.20 0.04 -4.19
C TRP A 203 -10.58 -0.85 -5.28
N HIS A 204 -9.26 -1.07 -5.29
CA HIS A 204 -8.63 -1.97 -6.26
C HIS A 204 -9.11 -3.41 -6.10
N TYR A 205 -9.61 -3.76 -4.91
CA TYR A 205 -10.13 -5.09 -4.61
C TYR A 205 -11.66 -5.15 -4.55
N ASP A 206 -12.34 -4.00 -4.68
CA ASP A 206 -13.79 -3.97 -4.78
C ASP A 206 -14.25 -4.54 -6.14
N GLY A 207 -15.17 -5.50 -6.10
CA GLY A 207 -15.75 -6.09 -7.32
C GLY A 207 -14.90 -7.16 -8.01
N VAL A 208 -13.77 -7.60 -7.42
CA VAL A 208 -12.90 -8.65 -8.00
C VAL A 208 -13.63 -9.99 -8.19
N SER A 209 -14.65 -10.28 -7.38
CA SER A 209 -15.52 -11.46 -7.57
C SER A 209 -16.40 -11.36 -8.81
N GLU A 210 -16.82 -10.16 -9.17
CA GLU A 210 -17.72 -9.85 -10.28
C GLU A 210 -16.95 -9.57 -11.58
N ASN A 211 -15.73 -9.05 -11.47
CA ASN A 211 -14.87 -8.68 -12.59
C ASN A 211 -13.44 -9.18 -12.37
N PRO A 212 -13.21 -10.50 -12.46
CA PRO A 212 -11.87 -11.07 -12.30
C PRO A 212 -10.95 -10.48 -13.37
N MET A 213 -9.77 -10.03 -12.94
CA MET A 213 -8.78 -9.37 -13.81
C MET A 213 -8.59 -10.10 -15.16
N PRO A 214 -8.50 -9.38 -16.29
CA PRO A 214 -8.35 -9.99 -17.61
C PRO A 214 -7.11 -10.89 -17.69
N THR A 215 -7.29 -12.07 -18.28
CA THR A 215 -6.30 -13.16 -18.33
C THR A 215 -5.16 -12.91 -19.32
N ALA A 216 -3.92 -12.92 -18.80
CA ALA A 216 -2.71 -13.52 -19.39
C ALA A 216 -1.50 -13.34 -18.44
N ASN A 217 -1.21 -14.35 -17.62
CA ASN A 217 0.03 -14.47 -16.81
C ASN A 217 0.30 -13.43 -15.71
N THR A 218 -0.66 -13.09 -14.85
CA THR A 218 -0.31 -12.49 -13.55
C THR A 218 -1.09 -13.12 -12.39
N LEU A 219 -0.34 -13.39 -11.32
CA LEU A 219 -0.79 -13.73 -9.98
C LEU A 219 -0.18 -12.66 -9.08
N TYR A 220 -0.99 -11.81 -8.47
CA TYR A 220 -0.58 -11.08 -7.28
C TYR A 220 -1.61 -11.39 -6.19
N LEU A 221 -1.33 -12.49 -5.50
CA LEU A 221 -1.98 -12.82 -4.24
C LEU A 221 -1.34 -11.96 -3.15
N ASP A 222 -2.14 -11.14 -2.47
CA ASP A 222 -2.17 -11.27 -1.03
C ASP A 222 -3.55 -11.79 -0.63
N PHE A 223 -3.57 -13.04 -0.17
CA PHE A 223 -4.78 -13.74 0.22
C PHE A 223 -5.37 -13.10 1.48
N GLY A 224 -6.67 -12.82 1.45
CA GLY A 224 -7.49 -12.77 2.66
C GLY A 224 -8.88 -13.30 2.31
N ALA A 225 -9.42 -14.14 3.17
CA ALA A 225 -10.52 -15.04 2.83
C ALA A 225 -11.88 -14.32 2.66
N GLY A 226 -12.51 -14.58 1.51
CA GLY A 226 -13.93 -14.94 1.40
C GLY A 226 -14.99 -13.85 1.50
N GLY A 227 -15.66 -13.60 0.36
CA GLY A 227 -17.11 -13.38 0.31
C GLY A 227 -17.58 -11.94 0.11
N LEU A 228 -18.18 -11.69 -1.07
CA LEU A 228 -19.21 -10.69 -1.39
C LEU A 228 -19.63 -9.73 -0.28
N GLN A 229 -19.19 -8.48 -0.41
CA GLN A 229 -19.61 -7.21 0.23
C GLN A 229 -18.35 -6.37 0.39
N HIS A 230 -18.45 -5.04 0.31
CA HIS A 230 -17.38 -4.08 0.68
C HIS A 230 -16.38 -4.71 1.64
N GLN A 231 -15.18 -5.03 1.17
CA GLN A 231 -14.26 -5.83 1.99
C GLN A 231 -13.56 -4.93 3.01
N ARG A 232 -14.30 -4.53 4.05
CA ARG A 232 -13.73 -4.11 5.34
C ARG A 232 -13.02 -5.32 5.95
N ARG A 233 -11.77 -5.56 5.57
CA ARG A 233 -11.00 -6.68 6.11
C ARG A 233 -10.51 -6.35 7.49
N ARG A 234 -11.27 -6.77 8.50
CA ARG A 234 -10.85 -6.67 9.89
C ARG A 234 -9.87 -7.79 10.22
N SER A 235 -8.58 -7.47 10.27
CA SER A 235 -7.57 -8.39 10.82
C SER A 235 -7.52 -8.22 12.33
N VAL A 236 -7.39 -9.33 13.06
CA VAL A 236 -7.17 -9.33 14.52
C VAL A 236 -5.97 -10.22 14.79
N ARG A 237 -4.93 -9.66 15.41
CA ARG A 237 -3.74 -10.42 15.80
C ARG A 237 -3.55 -10.33 17.30
N THR A 238 -3.36 -11.49 17.93
CA THR A 238 -3.09 -11.61 19.36
C THR A 238 -1.69 -12.17 19.55
N GLY A 239 -0.88 -11.46 20.34
CA GLY A 239 0.48 -11.84 20.67
C GLY A 239 0.64 -12.07 22.17
N HIS A 240 1.21 -13.21 22.56
CA HIS A 240 1.54 -13.54 23.94
C HIS A 240 3.04 -13.82 24.05
N LEU A 241 3.74 -13.14 24.97
CA LEU A 241 5.12 -13.43 25.28
C LEU A 241 5.36 -13.34 26.79
N LEU A 242 5.94 -14.41 27.36
CA LEU A 242 6.38 -14.46 28.74
C LEU A 242 7.91 -14.50 28.77
N SER A 243 8.55 -13.63 29.54
CA SER A 243 10.00 -13.59 29.67
C SER A 243 10.42 -13.38 31.13
N ALA A 244 11.53 -14.01 31.53
CA ALA A 244 12.18 -13.81 32.82
C ALA A 244 13.39 -12.90 32.61
N LEU A 245 13.50 -11.84 33.43
CA LEU A 245 14.58 -10.85 33.39
C LEU A 245 15.29 -10.77 34.74
#